data_AF-A0A524JK38-F1
#
_entry.id   AF-A0A524JK38-F1
#
_cell.length_a   1.000
_cell.length_b   1.000
_cell.length_c   1.000
_cell.angle_alpha   90.00
_cell.angle_beta   90.00
_cell.angle_gamma   90.00
#
_symmetry.space_group_name_H-M   'P 1'
#
loop_
_entity.id
_entity.type
_entity.pdbx_description
1 polymer ?
#
loop_
_entity_poly.entity_id
_entity_poly.type
_entity_poly.pdbx_seq_one_letter_code
_entity_poly.pdbx_strand_id
1 'polypeptide(L)' 'VPYNKLHDIGYPSIGCAPCTRAVKDGEDPRAGRWWWESDSDKECGLHINHNLNA' A
#
# COMPACT_ATOMS: atom_id res chain seq x y z
N VAL A 1 21.32 3.15 -3.00
CA VAL A 1 20.42 4.29 -3.27
C VAL A 1 19.76 4.69 -1.96
N PRO A 2 19.55 5.98 -1.64
CA PRO A 2 18.75 6.35 -0.46
C PRO A 2 17.33 5.79 -0.56
N TYR A 3 16.79 5.30 0.57
CA TYR A 3 15.43 4.75 0.65
C TYR A 3 14.78 5.13 1.99
N ASN A 4 13.47 4.85 2.13
CA ASN A 4 12.72 5.19 3.35
C ASN A 4 13.05 4.21 4.49
N LYS A 5 13.48 4.73 5.65
CA LYS A 5 13.81 3.95 6.86
C LYS A 5 12.64 3.09 7.38
N LEU A 6 11.40 3.41 7.01
CA LEU A 6 10.23 2.60 7.39
C LEU A 6 10.28 1.20 6.77
N HIS A 7 10.98 1.01 5.66
CA HIS A 7 11.22 -0.33 5.10
C HIS A 7 11.96 -1.24 6.09
N ASP A 8 12.85 -0.69 6.91
CA ASP A 8 13.64 -1.47 7.89
C ASP A 8 12.79 -1.99 9.05
N ILE A 9 11.62 -1.41 9.28
CA ILE A 9 10.69 -1.78 10.35
C ILE A 9 9.38 -2.38 9.82
N GLY A 10 9.44 -3.00 8.64
CA GLY A 10 8.36 -3.83 8.11
C GLY A 10 7.31 -3.08 7.31
N TYR A 11 7.60 -1.90 6.76
CA TYR A 11 6.69 -1.19 5.84
C TYR A 11 7.13 -1.32 4.37
N PRO A 12 6.89 -2.45 3.70
CA PRO A 12 7.26 -2.63 2.29
C PRO A 12 6.42 -1.80 1.32
N SER A 13 5.19 -1.43 1.68
CA SER A 13 4.32 -0.53 0.90
C SER A 13 3.94 0.68 1.75
N ILE A 14 4.39 1.88 1.35
CA ILE A 14 4.27 3.11 2.15
C ILE A 14 3.31 4.09 1.45
N GLY A 15 2.22 4.46 2.14
CA GLY A 15 1.28 5.49 1.71
C GLY A 15 1.04 6.55 2.80
N CYS A 16 -0.18 7.06 2.90
CA CYS A 16 -0.56 7.97 3.99
C CYS A 16 -0.47 7.25 5.34
N ALA A 17 -0.04 7.98 6.38
CA ALA A 17 0.13 7.45 7.74
C ALA A 17 -1.09 6.68 8.30
N PRO A 18 -2.36 7.15 8.18
CA PRO A 18 -3.50 6.42 8.76
C PRO A 18 -3.85 5.13 8.00
N CYS A 19 -3.37 4.98 6.76
CA CYS A 19 -3.78 3.92 5.85
C CYS A 19 -2.66 2.92 5.55
N THR A 20 -1.59 2.94 6.35
CA THR A 20 -0.39 2.11 6.16
C THR A 20 0.01 1.49 7.50
N ARG A 21 0.20 0.17 7.52
CA ARG A 21 0.78 -0.55 8.67
C ARG A 21 1.99 -1.39 8.23
N ALA A 22 2.80 -1.79 9.20
CA ALA A 22 3.81 -2.82 8.99
C ALA A 22 3.15 -4.18 8.65
N VAL A 23 3.85 -5.00 7.89
CA VAL A 23 3.47 -6.38 7.55
C VAL A 23 4.40 -7.37 8.23
N LYS A 24 3.93 -8.61 8.38
CA LYS A 24 4.75 -9.72 8.90
C LYS A 24 5.48 -10.42 7.76
N ASP A 25 6.51 -11.18 8.12
CA ASP A 25 7.20 -12.05 7.18
C ASP A 25 6.22 -13.05 6.54
N GLY A 26 6.24 -13.13 5.21
CA GLY A 26 5.36 -13.99 4.43
C GLY A 26 4.00 -13.39 4.07
N GLU A 27 3.64 -12.22 4.63
CA GLU A 27 2.48 -11.46 4.14
C GLU A 27 2.77 -10.83 2.76
N ASP A 28 1.71 -10.56 1.99
CA ASP A 28 1.84 -9.77 0.77
C ASP A 28 2.48 -8.40 1.08
N PRO A 29 3.44 -7.89 0.29
CA PRO A 29 4.08 -6.60 0.52
C PRO A 29 3.10 -5.41 0.60
N ARG A 30 1.89 -5.54 0.05
CA ARG A 30 0.82 -4.54 0.14
C ARG A 30 -0.24 -4.87 1.18
N ALA A 31 -0.15 -5.97 1.93
CA ALA A 31 -1.10 -6.34 2.99
C ALA A 31 -1.23 -5.28 4.10
N GLY A 32 -0.27 -4.35 4.18
CA GLY A 32 -0.31 -3.20 5.08
C GLY A 32 -1.19 -2.05 4.60
N ARG A 33 -1.72 -2.11 3.38
CA ARG A 33 -2.68 -1.18 2.78
C ARG A 33 -4.03 -1.89 2.66
N TRP A 34 -5.14 -1.18 2.87
CA TRP A 34 -6.50 -1.75 2.78
C TRP A 34 -6.77 -2.92 3.75
N TRP A 35 -5.97 -3.05 4.80
CA TRP A 35 -5.99 -4.20 5.72
C TRP A 35 -7.29 -4.36 6.54
N TRP A 36 -8.11 -3.31 6.59
CA TRP A 36 -9.42 -3.32 7.26
C TRP A 36 -10.58 -3.65 6.31
N GLU A 37 -10.32 -3.76 5.00
CA GLU A 37 -11.34 -3.94 3.99
C GLU A 37 -11.37 -5.38 3.49
N SER A 38 -12.57 -5.90 3.21
CA SER A 38 -12.79 -7.30 2.85
C SER A 38 -12.36 -7.64 1.43
N ASP A 39 -12.15 -6.63 0.59
CA ASP A 39 -11.77 -6.73 -0.80
C ASP A 39 -10.38 -6.11 -0.97
N SER A 40 -9.34 -6.94 -0.98
CA SER A 40 -7.94 -6.53 -0.84
C SER A 40 -7.31 -5.94 -2.10
N ASP A 41 -7.96 -6.13 -3.25
CA ASP A 41 -7.44 -5.72 -4.56
C ASP A 41 -7.92 -4.32 -4.94
N LYS A 42 -7.60 -3.35 -4.09
CA LYS A 42 -7.99 -1.94 -4.25
C LYS A 42 -6.80 -1.09 -4.66
N GLU A 43 -7.06 -0.19 -5.59
CA GLU A 43 -6.11 0.84 -6.02
C GLU A 43 -6.52 2.22 -5.52
N CYS A 44 -5.53 3.06 -5.22
CA CYS A 44 -5.80 4.43 -4.80
C CYS A 44 -6.24 5.29 -5.98
N GLY A 45 -6.84 6.45 -5.70
CA GLY A 45 -7.31 7.39 -6.73
C GLY A 45 -6.22 7.99 -7.64
N LEU A 46 -4.94 7.69 -7.39
CA LEU A 46 -3.85 8.02 -8.32
C LEU A 46 -3.79 7.04 -9.51
N HIS A 47 -4.39 5.86 -9.37
CA HIS A 47 -4.38 4.79 -10.36
C HIS A 47 -5.72 4.74 -11.08
N ILE A 48 -6.13 5.88 -11.65
CA ILE A 48 -7.30 5.96 -12.52
C ILE A 48 -6.88 5.62 -13.95
N ASN A 49 -7.71 4.85 -14.63
CA ASN A 49 -7.53 4.64 -16.07
C ASN A 49 -7.90 5.95 -16.79
N HIS A 50 -6.90 6.64 -17.33
CA HIS A 50 -7.10 7.88 -18.09
C HIS A 50 -7.75 7.67 -19.48
N ASN A 51 -8.13 6.44 -19.83
CA ASN A 51 -8.75 6.08 -21.10
C ASN A 51 -10.27 6.28 -21.13
N LEU A 52 -10.80 7.18 -20.30
CA LEU A 52 -12.21 7.54 -20.34
C LEU A 52 -12.33 9.04 -20.61
N ASN A 53 -12.70 9.37 -21.85
CA ASN A 53 -13.70 10.39 -22.07
C ASN A 53 -14.95 9.93 -21.30
N ALA A 54 -15.05 10.36 -20.04
CA ALA A 54 -16.24 10.23 -19.22
C ALA A 54 -17.20 11.38 -19.54
#